data_AF-A0A0C3D0P4-F1
#
_entry.id   AF-A0A0C3D0P4-F1
#
_cell.length_a   1.000
_cell.length_b   1.000
_cell.length_c   1.000
_cell.angle_alpha   90.00
_cell.angle_beta   90.00
_cell.angle_gamma   90.00
#
_symmetry.space_group_name_H-M   'P 1'
#
loop_
_entity.id
_entity.type
_entity.pdbx_description
1 polymer ?
#
loop_
_entity_poly.entity_id
_entity_poly.type
_entity_poly.pdbx_seq_one_letter_code
_entity_poly.pdbx_strand_id
1 'polypeptide(L)'
;MATTFEILRQAAIAQANTISPSFHQDIVALLKDKYLNRAELDLIRDYLRAVTWISDLNAYIAMKDKETNFQHCVRCHCLFSKQYGDGPNDCIIPHVFDADDYEHWGDGVRYSSRCCGGKATIVEETPGNLDFKDLRHLGRCFVGRHTGSVEEAGYNGVNIRPCELKDGECEAEGLDEDEEPIFL
;
A
#
# COMPACT_ATOMS: atom_id res chain seq x y z
N MET A 1 32.91 25.80 -23.76
CA MET A 1 33.27 24.41 -24.05
C MET A 1 32.50 23.53 -23.08
N ALA A 2 31.70 22.57 -23.56
CA ALA A 2 31.05 21.60 -22.68
C ALA A 2 32.10 20.73 -22.00
N THR A 3 31.90 20.38 -20.72
CA THR A 3 32.82 19.49 -20.00
C THR A 3 32.73 18.08 -20.58
N THR A 4 33.81 17.30 -20.52
CA THR A 4 33.84 15.88 -20.96
C THR A 4 32.72 15.07 -20.32
N PHE A 5 32.37 15.39 -19.07
CA PHE A 5 31.27 14.75 -18.35
C PHE A 5 29.90 15.02 -18.98
N GLU A 6 29.62 16.25 -19.40
CA GLU A 6 28.33 16.58 -20.03
C GLU A 6 28.18 15.88 -21.38
N ILE A 7 29.27 15.74 -22.14
CA ILE A 7 29.27 14.98 -23.40
C ILE A 7 28.92 13.51 -23.15
N LEU A 8 29.56 12.88 -22.16
CA LEU A 8 29.27 11.48 -21.79
C LEU A 8 27.82 11.32 -21.30
N ARG A 9 27.31 12.27 -20.52
CA ARG A 9 25.93 12.26 -20.04
C ARG A 9 24.93 12.33 -21.19
N GLN A 10 25.12 13.25 -22.14
CA GLN A 10 24.22 13.38 -23.29
C GLN A 10 24.23 12.13 -24.18
N ALA A 11 25.40 11.52 -24.38
CA ALA A 11 25.52 10.26 -25.10
C ALA A 11 24.73 9.13 -24.39
N ALA A 12 24.84 9.03 -23.06
CA ALA A 12 24.10 8.05 -22.27
C ALA A 12 22.58 8.26 -22.36
N ILE A 13 22.11 9.51 -22.30
CA ILE A 13 20.68 9.84 -22.44
C ILE A 13 20.18 9.46 -23.84
N ALA A 14 20.93 9.80 -24.89
CA ALA A 14 20.55 9.46 -26.26
C ALA A 14 20.44 7.94 -26.45
N GLN A 15 21.39 7.16 -25.91
CA GLN A 15 21.34 5.71 -25.94
C GLN A 15 20.15 5.16 -25.15
N ALA A 16 19.88 5.68 -23.95
CA ALA A 16 18.75 5.24 -23.11
C ALA A 16 17.40 5.41 -23.83
N ASN A 17 17.23 6.50 -24.58
CA ASN A 17 15.99 6.75 -25.35
C ASN A 17 15.75 5.75 -26.49
N THR A 18 16.73 4.94 -26.87
CA THR A 18 16.55 3.88 -27.88
C THR A 18 16.09 2.56 -27.27
N ILE A 19 16.12 2.43 -25.95
CA ILE A 19 15.73 1.21 -25.25
C ILE A 19 14.23 1.27 -24.97
N SER A 20 13.50 0.19 -25.29
CA SER A 20 12.07 0.10 -24.99
C SER A 20 11.80 0.20 -23.48
N PRO A 21 10.76 0.92 -23.02
CA PRO A 21 10.33 0.87 -21.63
C PRO A 21 9.98 -0.56 -21.14
N SER A 22 9.58 -1.46 -22.05
CA SER A 22 9.27 -2.87 -21.74
C SER A 22 10.51 -3.76 -21.66
N PHE A 23 11.71 -3.27 -21.99
CA PHE A 23 12.88 -4.10 -22.28
C PHE A 23 13.23 -5.08 -21.15
N HIS A 24 13.13 -4.64 -19.89
CA HIS A 24 13.37 -5.52 -18.75
C HIS A 24 12.39 -6.71 -18.70
N GLN A 25 11.11 -6.47 -18.98
CA GLN A 25 10.09 -7.53 -19.02
C GLN A 25 10.36 -8.50 -20.18
N ASP A 26 10.80 -7.98 -21.32
CA ASP A 26 11.17 -8.77 -22.50
C ASP A 26 12.36 -9.71 -22.19
N ILE A 27 13.36 -9.23 -21.44
CA ILE A 27 14.49 -10.06 -20.96
C ILE A 27 14.01 -11.19 -20.03
N VAL A 28 13.10 -10.89 -19.10
CA VAL A 28 12.53 -11.92 -18.19
C VAL A 28 11.74 -12.96 -18.99
N ALA A 29 10.99 -12.54 -20.01
CA ALA A 29 10.26 -13.46 -20.89
C ALA A 29 11.22 -14.35 -21.71
N LEU A 30 12.31 -13.78 -22.25
CA LEU A 30 13.34 -14.54 -22.97
C LEU A 30 13.95 -15.64 -22.12
N LEU A 31 14.23 -15.37 -20.84
CA LEU A 31 14.76 -16.35 -19.90
C LEU A 31 13.80 -17.50 -19.60
N LYS A 32 12.48 -17.31 -19.76
CA LYS A 32 11.46 -18.33 -19.48
C LYS A 32 11.22 -19.26 -20.67
N ASP A 33 11.22 -18.71 -21.89
CA ASP A 33 10.61 -19.38 -23.04
C ASP A 33 11.56 -19.71 -24.19
N LYS A 34 12.87 -19.43 -24.05
CA LYS A 34 13.85 -19.63 -25.13
C LYS A 34 15.09 -20.43 -24.70
N TYR A 35 15.58 -21.23 -25.64
CA TYR A 35 16.93 -21.80 -25.56
C TYR A 35 17.94 -20.70 -25.87
N LEU A 36 18.72 -20.33 -24.85
CA LEU A 36 19.77 -19.32 -24.94
C LEU A 36 21.13 -20.02 -24.91
N ASN A 37 22.05 -19.54 -25.73
CA ASN A 37 23.43 -20.00 -25.67
C ASN A 37 24.19 -19.32 -24.52
N ARG A 38 25.40 -19.82 -24.22
CA ARG A 38 26.21 -19.31 -23.11
C ARG A 38 26.53 -17.82 -23.22
N ALA A 39 26.86 -17.34 -24.42
CA ALA A 39 27.23 -15.94 -24.61
C ALA A 39 26.02 -15.01 -24.40
N GLU A 40 24.84 -15.42 -24.84
CA GLU A 40 23.58 -14.69 -24.58
C GLU A 40 23.26 -14.62 -23.09
N LEU A 41 23.42 -15.75 -22.37
CA LEU A 41 23.23 -15.80 -20.93
C LEU A 41 24.24 -14.92 -20.17
N ASP A 42 25.51 -14.93 -20.58
CA ASP A 42 26.53 -14.07 -19.98
C ASP A 42 26.18 -12.58 -20.19
N LEU A 43 25.70 -12.20 -21.38
CA LEU A 43 25.27 -10.82 -21.66
C LEU A 43 24.05 -10.41 -20.83
N ILE A 44 23.04 -11.28 -20.71
CA ILE A 44 21.86 -11.01 -19.87
C ILE A 44 22.28 -10.86 -18.40
N ARG A 45 23.18 -11.70 -17.91
CA ARG A 45 23.69 -11.60 -16.53
C ARG A 45 24.38 -10.27 -16.30
N ASP A 46 25.20 -9.81 -17.25
CA ASP A 46 25.92 -8.54 -17.12
C ASP A 46 24.97 -7.35 -17.16
N TYR A 47 23.91 -7.40 -17.98
CA TYR A 47 22.81 -6.43 -17.93
C TYR A 47 22.13 -6.40 -16.55
N LEU A 48 21.75 -7.56 -16.00
CA LEU A 48 21.08 -7.63 -14.69
C LEU A 48 21.98 -7.11 -13.54
N ARG A 49 23.29 -7.39 -13.60
CA ARG A 49 24.27 -6.81 -12.67
C ARG A 49 24.34 -5.30 -12.76
N ALA A 50 24.39 -4.75 -13.98
CA ALA A 50 24.41 -3.31 -14.20
C ALA A 50 23.14 -2.65 -13.66
N VAL A 51 21.96 -3.24 -13.91
CA VAL A 51 20.68 -2.75 -13.37
C VAL A 51 20.71 -2.74 -11.84
N THR A 52 21.21 -3.81 -11.21
CA THR A 52 21.34 -3.90 -9.74
C THR A 52 22.24 -2.81 -9.18
N TRP A 53 23.39 -2.54 -9.83
CA TRP A 53 24.27 -1.46 -9.39
C TRP A 53 23.64 -0.08 -9.54
N ILE A 54 22.85 0.13 -10.60
CA ILE A 54 22.13 1.39 -10.80
C ILE A 54 21.04 1.57 -9.74
N SER A 55 20.31 0.51 -9.37
CA SER A 55 19.26 0.60 -8.35
C SER A 55 19.78 1.01 -6.98
N ASP A 56 21.05 0.73 -6.68
CA ASP A 56 21.69 1.07 -5.41
C ASP A 56 22.32 2.48 -5.41
N LEU A 57 22.28 3.22 -6.52
CA LEU A 57 22.78 4.59 -6.56
C LEU A 57 21.86 5.52 -5.77
N ASN A 58 22.41 6.31 -4.83
CA ASN A 58 21.67 7.33 -4.08
C ASN A 58 20.85 8.28 -4.99
N ALA A 59 21.36 8.59 -6.19
CA ALA A 59 20.65 9.42 -7.15
C ALA A 59 19.44 8.71 -7.77
N TYR A 60 19.53 7.40 -8.01
CA TYR A 60 18.41 6.60 -8.48
C TYR A 60 17.36 6.43 -7.39
N ILE A 61 17.79 6.13 -6.15
CA ILE A 61 16.92 6.06 -4.98
C ILE A 61 16.17 7.40 -4.81
N ALA A 62 16.88 8.52 -4.74
CA ALA A 62 16.26 9.84 -4.61
C ALA A 62 15.35 10.20 -5.80
N MET A 63 15.71 9.79 -7.03
CA MET A 63 14.86 9.97 -8.20
C MET A 63 13.59 9.13 -8.08
N LYS A 64 13.70 7.86 -7.66
CA LYS A 64 12.56 6.97 -7.46
C LYS A 64 11.69 7.45 -6.32
N ASP A 65 12.25 7.84 -5.19
CA ASP A 65 11.52 8.45 -4.07
C ASP A 65 10.77 9.71 -4.51
N LYS A 66 11.37 10.52 -5.39
CA LYS A 66 10.73 11.72 -5.95
C LYS A 66 9.65 11.39 -7.00
N GLU A 67 9.88 10.35 -7.80
CA GLU A 67 8.92 9.88 -8.81
C GLU A 67 7.72 9.23 -8.15
N THR A 68 7.95 8.48 -7.08
CA THR A 68 6.91 7.77 -6.35
C THR A 68 6.22 8.65 -5.32
N ASN A 69 6.92 9.63 -4.71
CA ASN A 69 6.42 10.64 -3.77
C ASN A 69 5.32 10.11 -2.85
N PHE A 70 5.50 8.87 -2.40
CA PHE A 70 4.51 8.21 -1.58
C PHE A 70 4.54 8.85 -0.21
N GLN A 71 3.37 9.27 0.23
CA GLN A 71 3.08 9.76 1.56
C GLN A 71 2.43 8.63 2.34
N HIS A 72 2.70 8.58 3.63
CA HIS A 72 2.01 7.70 4.54
C HIS A 72 0.67 8.34 4.93
N CYS A 73 -0.45 7.63 4.68
CA CYS A 73 -1.74 8.09 5.14
C CYS A 73 -1.88 7.79 6.62
N VAL A 74 -1.85 8.80 7.48
CA VAL A 74 -2.00 8.61 8.93
C VAL A 74 -3.40 8.13 9.33
N ARG A 75 -4.36 8.09 8.39
CA ARG A 75 -5.73 7.63 8.64
C ARG A 75 -5.92 6.13 8.39
N CYS A 76 -5.52 5.66 7.21
CA CYS A 76 -5.71 4.26 6.79
C CYS A 76 -4.39 3.46 6.75
N HIS A 77 -3.28 4.11 7.08
CA HIS A 77 -1.93 3.56 7.13
C HIS A 77 -1.36 3.03 5.80
N CYS A 78 -2.04 3.28 4.68
CA CYS A 78 -1.54 2.96 3.34
C CYS A 78 -0.61 4.05 2.81
N LEU A 79 0.30 3.66 1.92
CA LEU A 79 1.07 4.59 1.09
C LEU A 79 0.19 5.14 -0.04
N PHE A 80 0.26 6.44 -0.29
CA PHE A 80 -0.50 7.12 -1.34
C PHE A 80 0.33 8.24 -1.99
N SER A 81 0.03 8.63 -3.22
CA SER A 81 0.70 9.78 -3.85
C SER A 81 -0.33 10.61 -4.61
N LYS A 82 0.00 11.87 -4.92
CA LYS A 82 -0.88 12.72 -5.73
C LYS A 82 -1.19 12.13 -7.12
N GLN A 83 -0.31 11.27 -7.63
CA GLN A 83 -0.48 10.63 -8.94
C GLN A 83 -1.25 9.31 -8.85
N TYR A 84 -1.23 8.65 -7.68
CA TYR A 84 -1.79 7.32 -7.48
C TYR A 84 -2.46 7.20 -6.12
N GLY A 85 -3.76 6.92 -6.11
CA GLY A 85 -4.49 6.61 -4.88
C GLY A 85 -4.72 7.82 -3.98
N ASP A 86 -5.00 9.01 -4.53
CA ASP A 86 -5.40 10.20 -3.75
C ASP A 86 -6.75 10.76 -4.23
N GLY A 87 -7.64 9.92 -4.73
CA GLY A 87 -9.01 10.27 -5.07
C GLY A 87 -9.83 10.64 -3.83
N PRO A 88 -10.98 11.32 -4.00
CA PRO A 88 -11.87 11.68 -2.89
C PRO A 88 -12.50 10.48 -2.18
N ASN A 89 -12.35 9.25 -2.69
CA ASN A 89 -12.90 8.03 -2.12
C ASN A 89 -11.85 6.89 -1.99
N ASP A 90 -10.56 7.21 -2.10
CA ASP A 90 -9.51 6.18 -2.12
C ASP A 90 -9.07 5.75 -0.71
N CYS A 91 -9.19 6.65 0.27
CA CYS A 91 -8.97 6.31 1.68
C CYS A 91 -10.25 5.73 2.26
N ILE A 92 -10.31 4.40 2.34
CA ILE A 92 -11.47 3.63 2.84
C ILE A 92 -11.10 2.92 4.14
N ILE A 93 -11.90 3.12 5.18
CA ILE A 93 -11.72 2.46 6.47
C ILE A 93 -12.99 1.65 6.79
N PRO A 94 -12.90 0.32 6.86
CA PRO A 94 -14.04 -0.54 7.20
C PRO A 94 -14.47 -0.32 8.66
N HIS A 95 -15.71 -0.67 8.98
CA HIS A 95 -16.12 -0.75 10.38
C HIS A 95 -15.43 -1.92 11.06
N VAL A 96 -15.16 -1.75 12.35
CA VAL A 96 -14.70 -2.80 13.25
C VAL A 96 -15.85 -3.34 14.06
N PHE A 97 -15.90 -4.66 14.22
CA PHE A 97 -16.83 -5.38 15.08
C PHE A 97 -16.06 -6.23 16.07
N ASP A 98 -16.66 -6.44 17.23
CA ASP A 98 -16.10 -7.25 18.30
C ASP A 98 -16.99 -8.47 18.47
N ALA A 99 -16.39 -9.66 18.36
CA ALA A 99 -17.13 -10.91 18.39
C ALA A 99 -17.71 -11.20 19.79
N ASP A 100 -17.15 -10.59 20.83
CA ASP A 100 -17.58 -10.78 22.21
C ASP A 100 -18.63 -9.72 22.65
N ASP A 101 -18.76 -8.61 21.92
CA ASP A 101 -19.76 -7.56 22.15
C ASP A 101 -20.98 -7.73 21.24
N TYR A 102 -21.90 -8.61 21.65
CA TYR A 102 -23.12 -8.92 20.91
C TYR A 102 -24.39 -8.86 21.76
N GLU A 103 -25.51 -8.62 21.07
CA GLU A 103 -26.86 -8.68 21.63
C GLU A 103 -27.66 -9.78 20.92
N HIS A 104 -28.45 -10.55 21.67
CA HIS A 104 -29.40 -11.48 21.07
C HIS A 104 -30.50 -10.73 20.31
N TRP A 105 -30.77 -11.15 19.07
CA TRP A 105 -31.77 -10.54 18.20
C TRP A 105 -32.56 -11.62 17.44
N GLY A 106 -33.79 -11.89 17.89
CA GLY A 106 -34.57 -13.02 17.38
C GLY A 106 -33.85 -14.34 17.65
N ASP A 107 -33.64 -15.14 16.60
CA ASP A 107 -32.88 -16.40 16.65
C ASP A 107 -31.37 -16.21 16.40
N GLY A 108 -30.95 -14.98 16.07
CA GLY A 108 -29.57 -14.63 15.75
C GLY A 108 -28.87 -13.76 16.80
N VAL A 109 -27.71 -13.25 16.44
CA VAL A 109 -26.93 -12.29 17.22
C VAL A 109 -26.61 -11.05 16.38
N ARG A 110 -26.63 -9.89 17.05
CA ARG A 110 -26.35 -8.60 16.46
C ARG A 110 -25.07 -8.03 17.06
N TYR A 111 -24.17 -7.59 16.20
CA TYR A 111 -22.92 -6.96 16.58
C TYR A 111 -22.99 -5.48 16.23
N SER A 112 -22.74 -4.63 17.23
CA SER A 112 -22.56 -3.20 17.00
C SER A 112 -21.10 -2.90 16.68
N SER A 113 -20.85 -1.98 15.75
CA SER A 113 -19.47 -1.61 15.45
C SER A 113 -18.84 -0.90 16.64
N ARG A 114 -17.59 -1.21 16.99
CA ARG A 114 -16.89 -0.46 18.06
C ARG A 114 -16.58 0.98 17.67
N CYS A 115 -16.38 1.22 16.38
CA CYS A 115 -16.04 2.54 15.85
C CYS A 115 -17.25 3.49 15.71
N CYS A 116 -18.45 2.98 15.41
CA CYS A 116 -19.64 3.80 15.12
C CYS A 116 -20.87 3.43 15.97
N GLY A 117 -20.72 2.50 16.91
CA GLY A 117 -21.81 1.96 17.72
C GLY A 117 -22.94 1.39 16.85
N GLY A 118 -24.17 1.60 17.30
CA GLY A 118 -25.39 1.16 16.62
C GLY A 118 -25.67 1.81 15.25
N LYS A 119 -24.83 2.74 14.76
CA LYS A 119 -24.96 3.30 13.41
C LYS A 119 -24.47 2.34 12.32
N ALA A 120 -23.63 1.38 12.68
CA ALA A 120 -23.20 0.30 11.81
C ALA A 120 -23.31 -1.01 12.61
N THR A 121 -24.24 -1.87 12.20
CA THR A 121 -24.48 -3.15 12.86
C THR A 121 -24.57 -4.26 11.84
N ILE A 122 -24.01 -5.42 12.16
CA ILE A 122 -24.16 -6.64 11.38
C ILE A 122 -24.96 -7.66 12.19
N VAL A 123 -25.66 -8.55 11.49
CA VAL A 123 -26.47 -9.61 12.10
C VAL A 123 -26.01 -10.94 11.57
N GLU A 124 -25.75 -11.87 12.48
CA GLU A 124 -25.51 -13.27 12.17
C GLU A 124 -26.79 -14.06 12.49
N GLU A 125 -27.45 -14.60 11.45
CA GLU A 125 -28.75 -15.28 11.61
C GLU A 125 -28.65 -16.57 12.42
N THR A 126 -27.51 -17.27 12.35
CA THR A 126 -27.24 -18.47 13.14
C THR A 126 -25.88 -18.29 13.82
N PRO A 127 -25.85 -18.08 15.15
CA PRO A 127 -24.62 -17.79 15.86
C PRO A 127 -23.54 -18.85 15.62
N GLY A 128 -22.34 -18.40 15.24
CA GLY A 128 -21.17 -19.25 14.98
C GLY A 128 -21.04 -19.80 13.56
N ASN A 129 -21.94 -19.47 12.63
CA ASN A 129 -21.85 -19.88 11.22
C ASN A 129 -21.14 -18.85 10.32
N LEU A 130 -20.84 -17.65 10.84
CA LEU A 130 -20.23 -16.53 10.14
C LEU A 130 -21.02 -16.06 8.89
N ASP A 131 -22.34 -16.34 8.86
CA ASP A 131 -23.25 -15.87 7.80
C ASP A 131 -23.87 -14.53 8.21
N PHE A 132 -23.16 -13.45 7.88
CA PHE A 132 -23.58 -12.08 8.18
C PHE A 132 -24.50 -11.50 7.09
N LYS A 133 -25.65 -10.96 7.50
CA LYS A 133 -26.57 -10.24 6.62
C LYS A 133 -26.28 -8.74 6.58
N ASP A 134 -26.91 -8.06 5.62
CA ASP A 134 -26.93 -6.60 5.47
C ASP A 134 -25.58 -5.89 5.24
N LEU A 135 -24.52 -6.63 4.91
CA LEU A 135 -23.20 -6.09 4.59
C LEU A 135 -23.20 -5.05 3.46
N ARG A 136 -24.17 -5.13 2.54
CA ARG A 136 -24.29 -4.19 1.39
C ARG A 136 -24.69 -2.78 1.82
N HIS A 137 -25.40 -2.63 2.93
CA HIS A 137 -25.87 -1.34 3.43
C HIS A 137 -25.00 -0.77 4.56
N LEU A 138 -24.03 -1.56 5.04
CA LEU A 138 -23.18 -1.22 6.18
C LEU A 138 -22.33 0.02 5.95
N GLY A 139 -22.04 0.38 4.70
CA GLY A 139 -21.17 1.50 4.38
C GLY A 139 -19.73 1.24 4.83
N ARG A 140 -19.03 2.31 5.20
CA ARG A 140 -17.65 2.30 5.68
C ARG A 140 -17.54 3.30 6.82
N CYS A 141 -16.65 3.04 7.77
CA CYS A 141 -16.38 3.96 8.88
C CYS A 141 -15.87 5.30 8.37
N PHE A 142 -15.07 5.26 7.30
CA PHE A 142 -14.60 6.46 6.61
C PHE A 142 -14.45 6.18 5.11
N VAL A 143 -14.83 7.17 4.29
CA VAL A 143 -14.51 7.24 2.86
C VAL A 143 -14.08 8.67 2.57
N GLY A 144 -12.89 8.84 2.01
CA GLY A 144 -12.36 10.17 1.75
C GLY A 144 -11.05 10.16 0.98
N ARG A 145 -10.39 11.33 1.00
CA ARG A 145 -9.02 11.48 0.52
C ARG A 145 -8.03 11.01 1.59
N HIS A 146 -6.89 10.47 1.19
CA HIS A 146 -5.78 10.20 2.10
C HIS A 146 -5.27 11.49 2.72
N THR A 147 -4.67 11.40 3.91
CA THR A 147 -4.03 12.55 4.55
C THR A 147 -2.79 12.12 5.29
N GLY A 148 -1.73 12.92 5.19
CA GLY A 148 -0.57 12.84 6.08
C GLY A 148 -0.68 13.78 7.29
N SER A 149 -1.79 14.53 7.40
CA SER A 149 -2.02 15.46 8.51
C SER A 149 -2.68 14.75 9.67
N VAL A 150 -1.98 14.74 10.81
CA VAL A 150 -2.48 14.22 12.08
C VAL A 150 -3.76 14.94 12.53
N GLU A 151 -3.84 16.25 12.31
CA GLU A 151 -5.02 17.06 12.68
C GLU A 151 -6.27 16.68 11.86
N GLU A 152 -6.08 16.28 10.60
CA GLU A 152 -7.17 15.89 9.71
C GLU A 152 -7.56 14.41 9.84
N ALA A 153 -6.73 13.59 10.49
CA ALA A 153 -6.91 12.14 10.53
C ALA A 153 -8.25 11.77 11.16
N GLY A 154 -8.67 12.49 12.21
CA GLY A 154 -9.92 12.21 12.92
C GLY A 154 -9.87 10.86 13.64
N TYR A 155 -8.80 10.63 14.41
CA TYR A 155 -8.59 9.39 15.17
C TYR A 155 -9.79 9.06 16.04
N ASN A 156 -10.21 7.78 16.02
CA ASN A 156 -11.29 7.27 16.86
C ASN A 156 -10.83 6.20 17.85
N GLY A 157 -9.54 5.88 17.89
CA GLY A 157 -8.94 4.92 18.82
C GLY A 157 -9.27 3.45 18.51
N VAL A 158 -10.13 3.17 17.54
CA VAL A 158 -10.58 1.81 17.19
C VAL A 158 -9.92 1.35 15.89
N ASN A 159 -10.23 2.00 14.77
CA ASN A 159 -9.73 1.66 13.43
C ASN A 159 -9.04 2.84 12.72
N ILE A 160 -9.00 4.01 13.36
CA ILE A 160 -8.22 5.16 12.95
C ILE A 160 -7.35 5.55 14.15
N ARG A 161 -6.07 5.17 14.11
CA ARG A 161 -5.15 5.24 15.26
C ARG A 161 -3.90 6.06 14.92
N PRO A 162 -3.25 6.69 15.91
CA PRO A 162 -1.95 7.31 15.70
C PRO A 162 -0.89 6.28 15.28
N CYS A 163 0.06 6.72 14.46
CA CYS A 163 1.17 5.91 14.01
C CYS A 163 2.37 6.79 13.66
N GLU A 164 3.53 6.15 13.55
CA GLU A 164 4.75 6.73 13.02
C GLU A 164 5.25 5.90 11.84
N LEU A 165 5.84 6.55 10.85
CA LEU A 165 6.56 5.85 9.78
C LEU A 165 8.03 5.71 10.18
N LYS A 166 8.49 4.50 10.50
CA LYS A 166 9.90 4.20 10.82
C LYS A 166 10.47 3.24 9.78
N ASP A 167 11.61 3.61 9.19
CA ASP A 167 12.30 2.80 8.18
C ASP A 167 11.42 2.32 7.00
N GLY A 168 10.38 3.09 6.65
CA GLY A 168 9.42 2.76 5.59
C GLY A 168 8.25 1.87 6.03
N GLU A 169 8.21 1.47 7.30
CA GLU A 169 7.14 0.69 7.92
C GLU A 169 6.26 1.58 8.81
N CYS A 170 4.96 1.29 8.83
CA CYS A 170 4.01 1.98 9.70
C CYS A 170 3.98 1.27 11.06
N GLU A 171 4.44 1.95 12.10
CA GLU A 171 4.35 1.50 13.49
C GLU A 171 3.18 2.23 14.16
N ALA A 172 2.13 1.50 14.57
CA ALA A 172 1.09 2.07 15.40
C ALA A 172 1.65 2.43 16.79
N GLU A 173 1.32 3.60 17.33
CA GLU A 173 1.70 3.93 18.71
C GLU A 173 1.00 2.97 19.68
N GLY A 174 1.76 2.52 20.69
CA GLY A 174 1.52 1.33 21.50
C GLY A 174 0.07 1.10 21.94
N LEU A 175 -0.36 -0.15 21.78
CA LEU A 175 -1.41 -0.70 22.62
C LEU A 175 -0.84 -0.79 24.03
N ASP A 176 -1.55 -0.26 25.03
CA ASP A 176 -1.37 -0.78 26.38
C ASP A 176 -1.53 -2.30 26.31
N GLU A 177 -0.70 -3.07 27.03
CA GLU A 177 -0.64 -4.56 26.94
C GLU A 177 -1.99 -5.27 27.15
N ASP A 178 -3.02 -4.52 27.58
CA ASP A 178 -4.38 -4.96 27.84
C ASP A 178 -5.38 -4.73 26.67
N GLU A 179 -4.98 -4.11 25.55
CA GLU A 179 -5.88 -3.93 24.40
C GLU A 179 -5.87 -5.15 23.46
N GLU A 180 -6.99 -5.88 23.42
CA GLU A 180 -7.17 -7.03 22.54
C GLU A 180 -7.11 -6.64 21.04
N PRO A 181 -6.56 -7.52 20.18
CA PRO A 181 -6.51 -7.28 18.75
C PRO A 181 -7.91 -7.21 18.16
N ILE A 182 -8.15 -6.13 17.44
CA ILE A 182 -9.40 -5.87 16.76
C ILE A 182 -9.37 -6.55 15.38
N PHE A 183 -10.28 -7.49 15.14
CA PHE A 183 -10.39 -8.17 13.84
C PHE A 183 -11.32 -7.41 12.88
N LEU A 184 -10.94 -7.39 11.59
CA LEU A 184 -11.68 -6.80 10.46
C LEU A 184 -12.57 -7.83 9.77
#